data_AF-A0A2N3GGB0-F1
#
_entry.id   AF-A0A2N3GGB0-F1
#
_cell.length_a   1.000
_cell.length_b   1.000
_cell.length_c   1.000
_cell.angle_alpha   90.00
_cell.angle_beta   90.00
_cell.angle_gamma   90.00
#
_symmetry.space_group_name_H-M   'P 1'
#
loop_
_entity.id
_entity.type
_entity.pdbx_description
1 polymer ?
#
loop_
_entity_poly.entity_id
_entity_poly.type
_entity_poly.pdbx_seq_one_letter_code
_entity_poly.pdbx_strand_id
1 'polypeptide(L)'
;MDETLRAALDDACGELVGKVVWTARNGVGCRVQLGLGESHYDGTDEISPYFLWLRGIGWELSKDGVVLATDADRRDVMVRGIERLVDVAITRFEMDLPGAGFVLGAENGLRLAVLPGDDPDLNEWICFLPGERYFGAECGQLRHRLDSPA
;
A
#
# COMPACT_ATOMS: atom_id res chain seq x y z
N MET A 1 10.58 -9.19 17.34
CA MET A 1 9.77 -9.91 16.33
C MET A 1 10.45 -11.24 16.09
N ASP A 2 9.67 -12.33 16.06
CA ASP A 2 10.21 -13.66 15.77
C ASP A 2 10.63 -13.78 14.29
N GLU A 3 11.63 -14.61 14.00
CA GLU A 3 12.16 -14.86 12.66
C GLU A 3 11.10 -15.48 11.73
N THR A 4 10.22 -16.33 12.29
CA THR A 4 9.10 -16.92 11.55
C THR A 4 8.16 -15.86 10.98
N LEU A 5 7.78 -14.87 11.80
CA LEU A 5 6.90 -13.78 11.39
C LEU A 5 7.58 -12.88 10.35
N ARG A 6 8.89 -12.62 10.52
CA ARG A 6 9.67 -11.86 9.53
C ARG A 6 9.63 -12.55 8.17
N ALA A 7 9.90 -13.84 8.12
CA ALA A 7 9.88 -14.60 6.88
C ALA A 7 8.49 -14.58 6.22
N ALA A 8 7.43 -14.75 7.00
CA ALA A 8 6.06 -14.69 6.48
C ALA A 8 5.71 -13.30 5.90
N LEU A 9 6.19 -12.21 6.51
CA LEU A 9 6.00 -10.85 6.00
C LEU A 9 6.81 -10.61 4.73
N ASP A 10 8.05 -11.09 4.68
CA ASP A 10 8.92 -10.96 3.50
C ASP A 10 8.31 -11.72 2.31
N ASP A 11 7.77 -12.93 2.54
CA ASP A 11 7.04 -13.72 1.54
C ASP A 11 5.78 -12.96 1.05
N ALA A 12 4.97 -12.43 1.98
CA ALA A 12 3.77 -11.68 1.66
C ALA A 12 4.08 -10.38 0.87
N CYS A 13 5.20 -9.71 1.17
CA CYS A 13 5.68 -8.57 0.38
C CYS A 13 6.14 -9.02 -1.02
N GLY A 14 6.80 -10.17 -1.12
CA GLY A 14 7.20 -10.80 -2.37
C GLY A 14 6.03 -11.10 -3.31
N GLU A 15 4.87 -11.49 -2.77
CA GLU A 15 3.64 -11.73 -3.56
C GLU A 15 3.12 -10.48 -4.30
N LEU A 16 3.44 -9.28 -3.81
CA LEU A 16 3.04 -8.02 -4.43
C LEU A 16 3.93 -7.65 -5.62
N VAL A 17 5.16 -8.17 -5.68
CA VAL A 17 6.10 -7.88 -6.77
C VAL A 17 5.56 -8.47 -8.08
N GLY A 18 5.60 -7.67 -9.14
CA GLY A 18 5.06 -7.99 -10.45
C GLY A 18 3.56 -7.76 -10.59
N LYS A 19 2.83 -7.44 -9.52
CA LYS A 19 1.41 -7.05 -9.64
C LYS A 19 1.30 -5.67 -10.27
N VAL A 20 0.40 -5.53 -11.23
CA VAL A 20 0.07 -4.24 -11.84
C VAL A 20 -0.93 -3.51 -10.96
N VAL A 21 -0.74 -2.22 -10.73
CA VAL A 21 -1.75 -1.38 -10.08
C VAL A 21 -2.87 -1.13 -11.09
N TRP A 22 -3.97 -1.85 -10.93
CA TRP A 22 -5.14 -1.73 -11.79
C TRP A 22 -5.95 -0.47 -11.47
N THR A 23 -6.09 -0.15 -10.18
CA THR A 23 -6.82 1.05 -9.72
C THR A 23 -6.02 1.79 -8.69
N ALA A 24 -6.08 3.12 -8.75
CA ALA A 24 -5.48 4.00 -7.76
C ALA A 24 -6.44 5.14 -7.47
N ARG A 25 -6.85 5.31 -6.21
CA ARG A 25 -7.88 6.28 -5.81
C ARG A 25 -7.42 7.08 -4.60
N ASN A 26 -7.79 8.37 -4.57
CA ASN A 26 -7.69 9.23 -3.39
C ASN A 26 -9.10 9.66 -2.93
N GLY A 27 -9.53 9.10 -1.80
CA GLY A 27 -10.83 9.31 -1.18
C GLY A 27 -10.90 10.56 -0.29
N VAL A 28 -12.10 10.83 0.25
CA VAL A 28 -12.29 11.89 1.26
C VAL A 28 -11.54 11.51 2.55
N GLY A 29 -10.78 12.45 3.12
CA GLY A 29 -9.96 12.22 4.33
C GLY A 29 -8.59 11.60 4.04
N CYS A 30 -7.95 11.95 2.92
CA CYS A 30 -6.62 11.49 2.51
C CYS A 30 -6.46 9.96 2.46
N ARG A 31 -7.52 9.25 2.06
CA ARG A 31 -7.46 7.79 1.90
C ARG A 31 -6.91 7.43 0.54
N VAL A 32 -5.72 6.85 0.49
CA VAL A 32 -5.20 6.25 -0.74
C VAL A 32 -5.60 4.78 -0.79
N GLN A 33 -6.06 4.32 -1.95
CA GLN A 33 -6.45 2.94 -2.21
C GLN A 33 -5.84 2.48 -3.52
N LEU A 34 -5.12 1.36 -3.49
CA LEU A 34 -4.57 0.71 -4.68
C LEU A 34 -5.15 -0.71 -4.81
N GLY A 35 -5.76 -1.01 -5.95
CA GLY A 35 -6.05 -2.39 -6.35
C GLY A 35 -4.91 -2.93 -7.20
N LEU A 36 -4.37 -4.09 -6.84
CA LEU A 36 -3.22 -4.71 -7.50
C LEU A 36 -3.56 -6.09 -8.09
N GLY A 37 -2.97 -6.41 -9.24
CA GLY A 37 -3.15 -7.68 -9.94
C GLY A 37 -4.24 -7.62 -11.00
N GLU A 38 -4.83 -8.76 -11.31
CA GLU A 38 -5.94 -8.85 -12.27
C GLU A 38 -7.27 -8.51 -11.59
N SER A 39 -8.05 -7.62 -12.18
CA SER A 39 -9.42 -7.36 -11.72
C SER A 39 -10.35 -8.50 -12.14
N HIS A 40 -11.32 -8.79 -11.29
CA HIS A 40 -12.48 -9.59 -11.64
C HIS A 40 -13.73 -8.90 -11.11
N TYR A 41 -14.87 -9.18 -11.73
CA TYR A 41 -16.16 -8.69 -11.27
C TYR A 41 -16.85 -9.75 -10.42
N ASP A 42 -17.31 -9.36 -9.24
CA ASP A 42 -18.28 -10.10 -8.44
C ASP A 42 -19.62 -9.35 -8.49
N GLY A 43 -20.51 -9.79 -9.38
CA GLY A 43 -21.72 -9.03 -9.69
C GLY A 43 -21.41 -7.68 -10.35
N THR A 44 -21.75 -6.58 -9.66
CA THR A 44 -21.41 -5.21 -10.09
C THR A 44 -20.13 -4.68 -9.47
N ASP A 45 -19.59 -5.37 -8.47
CA ASP A 45 -18.44 -4.91 -7.72
C ASP A 45 -17.17 -5.39 -8.39
N GLU A 46 -16.28 -4.44 -8.62
CA GLU A 46 -14.96 -4.71 -9.18
C GLU A 46 -13.99 -5.03 -8.03
N ILE A 47 -13.52 -6.27 -8.00
CA ILE A 47 -12.70 -6.79 -6.91
C ILE A 47 -11.27 -7.01 -7.40
N SER A 48 -10.33 -6.53 -6.59
CA SER A 48 -8.92 -6.80 -6.74
C SER A 48 -8.50 -7.83 -5.69
N PRO A 49 -7.83 -8.93 -6.07
CA PRO A 49 -7.37 -9.96 -5.12
C PRO A 49 -6.33 -9.43 -4.13
N TYR A 50 -5.63 -8.36 -4.48
CA TYR A 50 -4.71 -7.63 -3.61
C TYR A 50 -5.18 -6.18 -3.48
N PHE A 51 -5.14 -5.63 -2.27
CA PHE A 51 -5.62 -4.30 -2.01
C PHE A 51 -4.77 -3.60 -0.96
N LEU A 52 -4.19 -2.45 -1.31
CA LEU A 52 -3.46 -1.61 -0.35
C LEU A 52 -4.31 -0.40 0.00
N TRP A 53 -4.48 -0.19 1.29
CA TRP A 53 -5.26 0.92 1.83
C TRP A 53 -4.42 1.73 2.80
N LEU A 54 -4.55 3.05 2.70
CA LEU A 54 -3.91 4.06 3.53
C LEU A 54 -4.98 4.97 4.11
N ARG A 55 -4.90 5.29 5.40
CA ARG A 55 -5.77 6.24 6.09
C ARG A 55 -4.95 7.05 7.07
N GLY A 56 -5.15 8.38 7.06
CA GLY A 56 -4.64 9.31 8.07
C GLY A 56 -3.12 9.26 8.30
N ILE A 57 -2.38 8.75 7.32
CA ILE A 57 -0.95 8.49 7.41
C ILE A 57 -0.19 9.33 6.39
N GLY A 58 1.00 9.78 6.77
CA GLY A 58 1.91 10.52 5.91
C GLY A 58 2.36 9.67 4.72
N TRP A 59 2.36 10.24 3.53
CA TRP A 59 2.86 9.55 2.34
C TRP A 59 3.46 10.52 1.33
N GLU A 60 4.42 10.01 0.57
CA GLU A 60 5.10 10.71 -0.50
C GLU A 60 5.16 9.82 -1.74
N LEU A 61 4.65 10.32 -2.86
CA LEU A 61 4.90 9.75 -4.17
C LEU A 61 6.00 10.54 -4.87
N SER A 62 7.06 9.86 -5.29
CA SER A 62 8.16 10.43 -6.05
C SER A 62 8.45 9.64 -7.32
N LYS A 63 9.12 10.29 -8.27
CA LYS A 63 9.69 9.66 -9.47
C LYS A 63 11.14 10.10 -9.63
N ASP A 64 12.06 9.14 -9.68
CA ASP A 64 13.50 9.40 -9.85
C ASP A 64 14.04 10.45 -8.85
N GLY A 65 13.54 10.41 -7.61
CA GLY A 65 13.90 11.35 -6.53
C GLY A 65 13.17 12.69 -6.55
N VAL A 66 12.29 12.95 -7.52
CA VAL A 66 11.46 14.15 -7.58
C VAL A 66 10.09 13.86 -6.99
N VAL A 67 9.71 14.61 -5.96
CA VAL A 67 8.38 14.49 -5.32
C VAL A 67 7.29 14.97 -6.29
N LEU A 68 6.28 14.12 -6.50
CA LEU A 68 5.14 14.38 -7.37
C LEU A 68 3.87 14.75 -6.59
N ALA A 69 3.67 14.14 -5.42
CA ALA A 69 2.54 14.41 -4.53
C ALA A 69 2.84 13.90 -3.11
N THR A 70 2.24 14.55 -2.13
CA THR A 70 2.30 14.20 -0.70
C THR A 70 0.90 14.25 -0.07
N ASP A 71 0.75 13.72 1.15
CA ASP A 71 -0.50 13.83 1.92
C ASP A 71 -0.88 15.26 2.34
N ALA A 72 0.08 16.18 2.32
CA ALA A 72 -0.10 17.60 2.64
C ALA A 72 -0.52 18.44 1.41
N ASP A 73 -0.49 17.87 0.21
CA ASP A 73 -0.84 18.58 -1.01
C ASP A 73 -2.36 18.79 -1.16
N ARG A 74 -2.72 19.69 -2.07
CA ARG A 74 -4.11 19.83 -2.50
C ARG A 74 -4.63 18.53 -3.09
N ARG A 75 -5.92 18.25 -2.86
CA ARG A 75 -6.60 17.04 -3.35
C ARG A 75 -6.36 16.75 -4.84
N ASP A 76 -6.41 17.76 -5.70
CA ASP A 76 -6.23 17.56 -7.13
C ASP A 76 -4.80 17.15 -7.50
N VAL A 77 -3.81 17.59 -6.73
CA VAL A 77 -2.41 17.13 -6.87
C VAL A 77 -2.29 15.69 -6.38
N MET A 78 -2.85 15.37 -5.21
CA MET A 78 -2.85 14.01 -4.66
C MET A 78 -3.47 12.99 -5.61
N VAL A 79 -4.66 13.30 -6.14
CA VAL A 79 -5.38 12.44 -7.12
C VAL A 79 -4.51 12.19 -8.34
N ARG A 80 -4.06 13.25 -9.02
CA ARG A 80 -3.20 13.12 -10.21
C ARG A 80 -1.90 12.38 -9.89
N GLY A 81 -1.36 12.56 -8.70
CA GLY A 81 -0.17 11.88 -8.21
C GLY A 81 -0.40 10.37 -8.20
N ILE A 82 -1.32 9.92 -7.36
CA ILE A 82 -1.64 8.49 -7.16
C ILE A 82 -2.11 7.80 -8.45
N GLU A 83 -2.87 8.49 -9.32
CA GLU A 83 -3.28 7.96 -10.62
C GLU A 83 -2.10 7.57 -11.54
N ARG A 84 -0.89 8.10 -11.32
CA ARG A 84 0.31 7.69 -12.08
C ARG A 84 0.77 6.28 -11.76
N LEU A 85 0.28 5.68 -10.67
CA LEU A 85 0.57 4.28 -10.38
C LEU A 85 -0.26 3.35 -11.26
N VAL A 86 -1.39 3.79 -11.83
CA VAL A 86 -2.25 2.93 -12.67
C VAL A 86 -1.48 2.38 -13.87
N ASP A 87 -1.69 1.10 -14.16
CA ASP A 87 -1.02 0.32 -15.22
C ASP A 87 0.50 0.20 -15.03
N VAL A 88 1.01 0.43 -13.81
CA VAL A 88 2.43 0.28 -13.47
C VAL A 88 2.62 -0.97 -12.61
N ALA A 89 3.60 -1.81 -12.95
CA ALA A 89 3.93 -2.97 -12.13
C ALA A 89 4.74 -2.59 -10.88
N ILE A 90 4.44 -3.26 -9.76
CA ILE A 90 5.24 -3.17 -8.54
C ILE A 90 6.56 -3.89 -8.75
N THR A 91 7.66 -3.23 -8.46
CA THR A 91 9.02 -3.78 -8.56
C THR A 91 9.61 -4.12 -7.20
N ARG A 92 9.08 -3.52 -6.12
CA ARG A 92 9.56 -3.70 -4.75
C ARG A 92 8.47 -3.33 -3.74
N PHE A 93 8.40 -4.05 -2.63
CA PHE A 93 7.62 -3.66 -1.47
C PHE A 93 8.44 -3.97 -0.22
N GLU A 94 8.73 -2.96 0.59
CA GLU A 94 9.55 -3.11 1.79
C GLU A 94 8.91 -2.45 2.99
N MET A 95 8.77 -3.20 4.06
CA MET A 95 8.28 -2.68 5.32
C MET A 95 9.41 -2.06 6.14
N ASP A 96 9.15 -0.87 6.68
CA ASP A 96 9.93 -0.31 7.78
C ASP A 96 9.24 -0.71 9.08
N LEU A 97 9.62 -1.86 9.63
CA LEU A 97 8.98 -2.42 10.83
C LEU A 97 9.18 -1.56 12.08
N PRO A 98 10.39 -1.01 12.37
CA PRO A 98 10.55 -0.05 13.46
C PRO A 98 9.70 1.21 13.27
N GLY A 99 9.63 1.71 12.04
CA GLY A 99 8.89 2.92 11.70
C GLY A 99 7.39 2.70 11.52
N ALA A 100 6.91 1.45 11.47
CA ALA A 100 5.55 1.06 11.09
C ALA A 100 5.10 1.60 9.70
N GLY A 101 6.04 1.83 8.80
CA GLY A 101 5.82 2.34 7.44
C GLY A 101 6.17 1.33 6.36
N PHE A 102 6.15 1.78 5.10
CA PHE A 102 6.67 0.99 3.99
C PHE A 102 7.16 1.85 2.83
N VAL A 103 7.89 1.20 1.93
CA VAL A 103 8.29 1.74 0.63
C VAL A 103 7.86 0.77 -0.46
N LEU A 104 7.02 1.26 -1.36
CA LEU A 104 6.61 0.58 -2.57
C LEU A 104 7.35 1.20 -3.76
N GLY A 105 8.13 0.39 -4.46
CA GLY A 105 8.74 0.73 -5.74
C GLY A 105 7.91 0.16 -6.89
N ALA A 106 7.75 0.94 -7.95
CA ALA A 106 7.06 0.54 -9.15
C ALA A 106 7.93 0.85 -10.39
N GLU A 107 7.52 0.38 -11.56
CA GLU A 107 8.21 0.67 -12.81
C GLU A 107 8.30 2.18 -13.09
N ASN A 108 9.14 2.54 -14.05
CA ASN A 108 9.37 3.94 -14.47
C ASN A 108 9.86 4.85 -13.34
N GLY A 109 10.54 4.29 -12.34
CA GLY A 109 11.16 5.02 -11.24
C GLY A 109 10.16 5.57 -10.20
N LEU A 110 8.90 5.15 -10.25
CA LEU A 110 7.88 5.57 -9.28
C LEU A 110 8.13 4.91 -7.91
N ARG A 111 7.96 5.70 -6.86
CA ARG A 111 8.15 5.26 -5.47
C ARG A 111 7.10 5.91 -4.57
N LEU A 112 6.32 5.09 -3.88
CA LEU A 112 5.41 5.49 -2.81
C LEU A 112 6.05 5.14 -1.47
N ALA A 113 6.38 6.15 -0.67
CA ALA A 113 6.81 5.98 0.71
C ALA A 113 5.68 6.34 1.66
N VAL A 114 5.50 5.52 2.68
CA VAL A 114 4.52 5.71 3.74
C VAL A 114 5.26 5.81 5.04
N LEU A 115 5.10 6.97 5.68
CA LEU A 115 5.85 7.41 6.85
C LEU A 115 4.81 7.72 7.93
N PRO A 116 4.70 6.90 8.99
CA PRO A 116 3.81 7.22 10.10
C PRO A 116 4.13 8.59 10.67
N GLY A 117 3.10 9.43 10.79
CA GLY A 117 3.21 10.75 11.40
C GLY A 117 3.21 10.69 12.93
N ASP A 118 3.21 11.86 13.56
CA ASP A 118 3.27 11.98 15.02
C ASP A 118 1.94 11.62 15.73
N ASP A 119 0.82 11.54 14.99
CA ASP A 119 -0.50 11.15 15.51
C ASP A 119 -0.77 9.67 15.21
N PRO A 120 -0.46 8.75 16.16
CA PRO A 120 -0.62 7.32 15.91
C PRO A 120 -2.07 6.94 15.66
N ASP A 121 -3.06 7.62 16.26
CA ASP A 121 -4.46 7.18 16.23
C ASP A 121 -5.10 7.26 14.84
N LEU A 122 -4.48 8.01 13.92
CA LEU A 122 -4.92 8.16 12.54
C LEU A 122 -4.03 7.41 11.54
N ASN A 123 -2.82 6.99 11.94
CA ASN A 123 -1.84 6.33 11.08
C ASN A 123 -2.21 4.87 10.84
N GLU A 124 -2.82 4.59 9.70
CA GLU A 124 -3.20 3.24 9.33
C GLU A 124 -2.83 2.93 7.88
N TRP A 125 -2.24 1.77 7.67
CA TRP A 125 -2.13 1.16 6.37
C TRP A 125 -2.30 -0.35 6.46
N ILE A 126 -3.03 -0.94 5.52
CA ILE A 126 -3.27 -2.38 5.46
C ILE A 126 -3.16 -2.84 4.02
N CYS A 127 -2.37 -3.88 3.79
CA CYS A 127 -2.35 -4.64 2.56
C CYS A 127 -3.14 -5.94 2.76
N PHE A 128 -4.20 -6.11 2.00
CA PHE A 128 -4.98 -7.33 1.91
C PHE A 128 -4.46 -8.19 0.75
N LEU A 129 -4.42 -9.49 0.98
CA LEU A 129 -3.96 -10.53 0.06
C LEU A 129 -5.09 -11.55 -0.13
N PRO A 130 -4.99 -12.45 -1.14
CA PRO A 130 -5.94 -13.53 -1.32
C PRO A 130 -6.06 -14.43 -0.09
N GLY A 131 -7.24 -15.02 0.09
CA GLY A 131 -7.51 -15.96 1.18
C GLY A 131 -7.63 -15.29 2.53
N GLU A 132 -8.24 -14.10 2.58
CA GLU A 132 -8.48 -13.36 3.83
C GLU A 132 -7.20 -12.87 4.55
N ARG A 133 -6.03 -13.06 3.95
CA ARG A 133 -4.75 -12.67 4.53
C ARG A 133 -4.55 -11.15 4.47
N TYR A 134 -3.84 -10.62 5.45
CA TYR A 134 -3.43 -9.21 5.46
C TYR A 134 -2.18 -8.98 6.29
N PHE A 135 -1.51 -7.86 6.04
CA PHE A 135 -0.51 -7.28 6.93
C PHE A 135 -0.55 -5.76 6.83
N GLY A 136 -0.12 -5.06 7.88
CA GLY A 136 -0.21 -3.60 7.93
C GLY A 136 0.20 -3.04 9.27
N ALA A 137 -0.02 -1.75 9.45
CA ALA A 137 0.09 -1.10 10.74
C ALA A 137 -1.15 -0.27 11.05
N GLU A 138 -1.56 -0.29 12.32
CA GLU A 138 -2.67 0.47 12.87
C GLU A 138 -2.22 1.01 14.22
N CYS A 139 -2.36 2.32 14.46
CA CYS A 139 -1.94 2.95 15.72
C CYS A 139 -0.45 2.68 16.06
N GLY A 140 0.41 2.64 15.03
CA GLY A 140 1.84 2.32 15.18
C GLY A 140 2.14 0.86 15.54
N GLN A 141 1.13 -0.02 15.54
CA GLN A 141 1.28 -1.43 15.84
C GLN A 141 1.15 -2.27 14.58
N LEU A 142 2.05 -3.23 14.40
CA LEU A 142 1.95 -4.24 13.34
C LEU A 142 0.66 -5.06 13.52
N ARG A 143 -0.10 -5.20 12.44
CA ARG A 143 -1.29 -6.04 12.32
C ARG A 143 -1.05 -7.04 11.22
N HIS A 144 -1.41 -8.31 11.44
CA HIS A 144 -1.29 -9.32 10.39
C HIS A 144 -2.20 -10.53 10.62
N ARG A 145 -2.55 -11.19 9.52
CA ARG A 145 -3.12 -12.53 9.42
C ARG A 145 -2.53 -13.14 8.15
N LEU A 146 -1.50 -13.97 8.28
CA LEU A 146 -0.75 -14.49 7.12
C LEU A 146 -0.94 -15.99 6.90
N ASP A 147 -1.49 -16.69 7.89
CA ASP A 147 -1.87 -18.09 7.75
C ASP A 147 -3.20 -18.21 7.00
N SER A 148 -3.25 -19.06 5.97
CA SER A 148 -4.53 -19.47 5.39
C SER A 148 -5.28 -20.36 6.40
N PRO A 149 -6.59 -20.17 6.62
CA PRO A 149 -7.37 -21.20 7.29
C PRO A 149 -7.27 -22.50 6.48
N ALA A 150 -6.88 -23.57 7.16
CA ALA A 150 -6.80 -24.91 6.59
C ALA A 150 -8.15 -25.43 6.10
#